data_AF-A0A7J4VQZ4-F1
#
_entry.id   AF-A0A7J4VQZ4-F1
#
_cell.length_a   1.000
_cell.length_b   1.000
_cell.length_c   1.000
_cell.angle_alpha   90.00
_cell.angle_beta   90.00
_cell.angle_gamma   90.00
#
_symmetry.space_group_name_H-M   'P 1'
#
loop_
_entity.id
_entity.type
_entity.pdbx_description
1 polymer ?
#
loop_
_entity_poly.entity_id
_entity_poly.type
_entity_poly.pdbx_seq_one_letter_code
_entity_poly.pdbx_strand_id
1 'polypeptide(L)'
;MTIKERQEREAHDRENPWRPMNSAPKGTGLICDLLFDDIAGHYPTEGLQFFLDGEGIWHQIDPPRQVLYRANPINWRPSYVRLTPERRSIIKKRAKGLK
;
A
#
# COMPACT_ATOMS: atom_id res chain seq x y z
N MET A 1 15.68 -21.86 -4.34
CA MET A 1 14.31 -21.82 -3.76
C MET A 1 14.05 -23.17 -3.12
N THR A 2 13.97 -23.22 -1.79
CA THR A 2 13.60 -24.45 -1.07
C THR A 2 12.08 -24.59 -0.97
N ILE A 3 11.59 -25.83 -0.74
CA ILE A 3 10.14 -26.12 -0.64
C ILE A 3 9.47 -25.31 0.48
N LYS A 4 10.20 -25.02 1.57
CA LYS A 4 9.74 -24.16 2.67
C LYS A 4 9.46 -22.72 2.22
N GLU A 5 10.39 -22.10 1.48
CA GLU A 5 10.19 -20.73 0.97
C GLU A 5 9.01 -20.63 -0.01
N ARG A 6 8.67 -21.70 -0.75
CA ARG A 6 7.45 -21.74 -1.58
C ARG A 6 6.19 -21.84 -0.72
N GLN A 7 6.16 -22.73 0.27
CA GLN A 7 4.99 -22.91 1.14
C GLN A 7 4.69 -21.68 2.01
N GLU A 8 5.72 -21.00 2.51
CA GLU A 8 5.54 -19.78 3.31
C GLU A 8 5.00 -18.62 2.46
N ARG A 9 5.39 -18.54 1.19
CA ARG A 9 4.81 -17.57 0.23
C ARG A 9 3.37 -17.93 -0.11
N GLU A 10 3.07 -19.19 -0.42
CA GLU A 10 1.70 -19.64 -0.73
C GLU A 10 0.74 -19.49 0.47
N ALA A 11 1.21 -19.71 1.70
CA ALA A 11 0.43 -19.44 2.90
C ALA A 11 0.16 -17.94 3.07
N HIS A 12 1.19 -17.11 2.87
CA HIS A 12 1.05 -15.65 2.96
C HIS A 12 0.06 -15.07 1.95
N ASP A 13 0.08 -15.56 0.71
CA ASP A 13 -0.87 -15.15 -0.35
C ASP A 13 -2.29 -15.67 -0.05
N ARG A 14 -2.43 -16.86 0.55
CA ARG A 14 -3.73 -17.40 1.00
C ARG A 14 -4.34 -16.61 2.15
N GLU A 15 -3.51 -16.09 3.05
CA GLU A 15 -3.95 -15.30 4.20
C GLU A 15 -4.17 -13.81 3.87
N ASN A 16 -3.56 -13.29 2.80
CA ASN A 16 -3.69 -11.91 2.34
C ASN A 16 -4.25 -11.79 0.91
N PRO A 17 -5.50 -12.25 0.67
CA PRO A 17 -6.11 -12.11 -0.64
C PRO A 17 -6.23 -10.63 -1.02
N TRP A 18 -6.07 -10.34 -2.31
CA TRP A 18 -6.40 -9.04 -2.87
C TRP A 18 -7.88 -8.72 -2.62
N ARG A 19 -8.12 -7.54 -2.05
CA ARG A 19 -9.43 -7.05 -1.65
C ARG A 19 -9.87 -5.90 -2.56
N PRO A 20 -11.18 -5.65 -2.71
CA PRO A 20 -11.67 -4.51 -3.48
C PRO A 20 -11.31 -3.20 -2.77
N MET A 21 -10.94 -2.16 -3.53
CA MET A 21 -10.45 -0.87 -2.97
C MET A 21 -11.41 -0.20 -1.99
N ASN A 22 -12.71 -0.36 -2.19
CA ASN A 22 -13.75 0.19 -1.30
C ASN A 22 -13.72 -0.39 0.12
N SER A 23 -13.08 -1.55 0.33
CA SER A 23 -12.98 -2.23 1.62
C SER A 23 -11.77 -1.81 2.45
N ALA A 24 -10.92 -0.91 1.93
CA ALA A 24 -9.71 -0.47 2.62
C ALA A 24 -10.02 0.35 3.89
N PRO A 25 -9.46 -0.01 5.06
CA PRO A 25 -9.77 0.65 6.32
C PRO A 25 -9.08 2.02 6.43
N LYS A 26 -9.85 3.10 6.24
CA LYS A 26 -9.38 4.49 6.28
C LYS A 26 -8.81 4.88 7.65
N GLY A 27 -7.74 5.67 7.66
CA GLY A 27 -7.21 6.30 8.88
C GLY A 27 -6.62 5.34 9.92
N THR A 28 -6.54 4.04 9.62
CA THR A 28 -5.98 3.03 10.54
C THR A 28 -4.46 3.01 10.54
N GLY A 29 -3.82 3.50 9.48
CA GLY A 29 -2.37 3.38 9.31
C GLY A 29 -1.90 1.98 8.94
N LEU A 30 -2.83 1.09 8.57
CA LEU A 30 -2.49 -0.22 8.04
C LEU A 30 -1.63 -0.04 6.78
N ILE A 31 -0.47 -0.69 6.78
CA ILE A 31 0.38 -0.75 5.60
C ILE A 31 -0.28 -1.73 4.63
N CYS A 32 -0.30 -1.37 3.36
CA CYS A 32 -0.93 -2.15 2.31
C CYS A 32 -0.06 -2.13 1.06
N ASP A 33 -0.16 -3.19 0.27
CA ASP A 33 0.28 -3.14 -1.12
C ASP A 33 -0.93 -2.78 -1.99
N LEU A 34 -0.66 -2.04 -3.07
CA LEU A 34 -1.67 -1.64 -4.05
C LEU A 34 -1.37 -2.32 -5.38
N LEU A 35 -2.41 -2.90 -5.97
CA LEU A 35 -2.39 -3.37 -7.34
C LEU A 35 -2.94 -2.25 -8.22
N PHE A 36 -2.20 -1.85 -9.24
CA PHE A 36 -2.61 -0.83 -10.19
C PHE A 36 -3.02 -1.46 -11.51
N ASP A 37 -3.92 -0.78 -12.21
CA ASP A 37 -4.27 -1.17 -13.57
C ASP A 37 -3.12 -0.82 -14.53
N ASP A 38 -2.66 -1.82 -15.29
CA ASP A 38 -1.51 -1.72 -16.18
C ASP A 38 -1.86 -1.07 -17.54
N ILE A 39 -3.12 -0.64 -17.74
CA ILE A 39 -3.62 -0.05 -18.99
C ILE A 39 -2.81 1.20 -19.43
N ALA A 40 -2.10 1.87 -18.52
CA ALA A 40 -1.23 3.03 -18.82
C ALA A 40 0.28 2.72 -18.85
N GLY A 41 0.66 1.44 -18.77
CA GLY A 41 2.05 0.97 -18.67
C GLY A 41 2.41 0.45 -17.29
N HIS A 42 3.40 -0.45 -17.26
CA HIS A 42 3.85 -1.14 -16.05
C HIS A 42 4.13 -0.15 -14.91
N TYR A 43 3.31 -0.22 -13.86
CA TYR A 43 3.55 0.53 -12.64
C TYR A 43 4.44 -0.35 -11.74
N PRO A 44 5.74 -0.05 -11.57
CA PRO A 44 6.61 -0.87 -10.74
C PRO A 44 6.23 -0.67 -9.28
N THR A 45 5.34 -1.53 -8.79
CA THR A 45 4.81 -1.52 -7.42
C THR A 45 5.55 -2.50 -6.53
N GLU A 46 6.44 -3.29 -7.10
CA GLU A 46 7.27 -4.24 -6.37
C GLU A 46 8.11 -3.52 -5.31
N GLY A 47 7.88 -3.87 -4.04
CA GLY A 47 8.55 -3.24 -2.89
C GLY A 47 7.97 -1.90 -2.45
N LEU A 48 6.93 -1.38 -3.12
CA LEU A 48 6.26 -0.16 -2.71
C LEU A 48 5.17 -0.46 -1.68
N GLN A 49 5.23 0.25 -0.57
CA GLN A 49 4.25 0.14 0.52
C GLN A 49 3.42 1.42 0.61
N PHE A 50 2.13 1.24 0.88
CA PHE A 50 1.15 2.32 0.92
C PHE A 50 0.33 2.30 2.21
N PHE A 51 -0.36 3.39 2.51
CA PHE A 51 -1.41 3.41 3.52
C PHE A 51 -2.52 4.38 3.10
N LEU A 52 -3.74 4.12 3.61
CA LEU A 52 -4.90 4.99 3.40
C LEU A 52 -5.08 5.91 4.61
N ASP A 53 -5.09 7.21 4.39
CA ASP A 53 -5.36 8.17 5.46
C ASP A 53 -6.87 8.29 5.77
N GLY A 54 -7.22 9.12 6.77
CA GLY A 54 -8.61 9.32 7.17
C GLY A 54 -9.45 10.08 6.15
N GLU A 55 -8.81 10.79 5.22
CA GLU A 55 -9.47 11.56 4.15
C GLU A 55 -9.72 10.69 2.92
N GLY A 56 -9.25 9.43 2.94
CA GLY A 56 -9.35 8.52 1.79
C GLY A 56 -8.26 8.74 0.74
N ILE A 57 -7.15 9.39 1.11
CA ILE A 57 -6.01 9.62 0.24
C ILE A 57 -4.95 8.54 0.48
N TRP A 58 -4.49 7.94 -0.61
CA TRP A 58 -3.41 6.96 -0.60
C TRP A 58 -2.04 7.65 -0.57
N HIS A 59 -1.17 7.18 0.32
CA HIS A 59 0.20 7.66 0.47
C HIS A 59 1.17 6.49 0.33
N GLN A 60 2.22 6.68 -0.48
CA GLN A 60 3.39 5.83 -0.54
C GLN A 60 4.32 6.15 0.64
N ILE A 61 4.87 5.12 1.27
CA ILE A 61 5.73 5.26 2.44
C ILE A 61 7.16 5.64 2.05
N ASP A 62 7.71 4.97 1.03
CA ASP A 62 9.09 5.19 0.58
C ASP A 62 9.21 5.07 -0.96
N PRO A 63 9.69 6.12 -1.65
CA PRO A 63 9.74 7.51 -1.18
C PRO A 63 8.35 8.04 -0.74
N PRO A 64 8.28 8.91 0.27
CA PRO A 64 7.04 9.58 0.68
C PRO A 64 6.38 10.34 -0.47
N ARG A 65 5.25 9.82 -0.98
CA ARG A 65 4.51 10.44 -2.10
C ARG A 65 3.02 10.25 -1.93
N GLN A 66 2.24 11.19 -2.44
CA GLN A 66 0.80 11.01 -2.58
C GLN A 66 0.52 10.25 -3.88
N VAL A 67 -0.33 9.22 -3.81
CA VAL A 67 -0.81 8.54 -5.01
C VAL A 67 -1.79 9.48 -5.72
N LEU A 68 -1.41 9.93 -6.92
CA LEU A 68 -2.20 10.86 -7.71
C LEU A 68 -3.33 10.14 -8.44
N TYR A 69 -4.39 10.87 -8.79
CA TYR A 69 -5.57 10.37 -9.51
C TYR A 69 -5.26 9.61 -10.83
N ARG A 70 -4.09 9.86 -11.44
CA ARG A 70 -3.67 9.13 -12.65
C ARG A 70 -3.20 7.70 -12.38
N ALA A 71 -2.80 7.40 -11.14
CA ALA A 71 -2.49 6.06 -10.71
C ALA A 71 -3.77 5.47 -10.12
N ASN A 72 -4.42 4.55 -10.86
CA ASN A 72 -5.68 3.93 -10.47
C ASN A 72 -5.40 2.57 -9.82
N PRO A 73 -5.28 2.50 -8.48
CA PRO A 73 -5.25 1.21 -7.80
C PRO A 73 -6.62 0.52 -7.94
N ILE A 74 -6.60 -0.75 -8.31
CA ILE A 74 -7.79 -1.60 -8.52
C ILE A 74 -8.05 -2.53 -7.35
N ASN A 75 -7.00 -2.94 -6.65
CA ASN A 75 -7.07 -3.80 -5.48
C ASN A 75 -6.03 -3.41 -4.45
N TRP A 76 -6.26 -3.83 -3.21
CA TRP A 76 -5.31 -3.67 -2.12
C TRP A 76 -5.18 -4.97 -1.34
N ARG A 77 -4.05 -5.17 -0.67
CA ARG A 77 -3.90 -6.23 0.33
C ARG A 77 -3.21 -5.69 1.58
N PRO A 78 -3.59 -6.17 2.78
CA PRO A 78 -2.95 -5.72 4.01
C PRO A 78 -1.55 -6.31 4.14
N SER A 79 -0.63 -5.50 4.64
CA SER A 79 0.54 -5.97 5.39
C SER A 79 0.14 -5.92 6.86
N TYR A 80 0.34 -6.99 7.63
CA TYR A 80 -0.09 -7.08 9.04
C TYR A 80 0.57 -6.04 9.99
N VAL A 81 1.35 -5.11 9.45
CA VAL A 81 2.04 -4.04 10.15
C VAL A 81 1.26 -2.74 10.03
N ARG A 82 1.22 -1.96 11.12
CA ARG A 82 0.61 -0.63 11.15
C ARG A 82 1.66 0.43 11.41
N LEU A 83 1.51 1.58 10.76
CA LEU A 83 2.27 2.77 11.07
C LEU A 83 1.72 3.45 12.33
N THR A 84 2.64 3.92 13.15
CA THR A 84 2.34 4.83 14.27
C THR A 84 1.76 6.16 13.74
N PRO A 85 0.86 6.83 14.48
CA PRO A 85 0.33 8.15 14.12
C PRO A 85 1.39 9.19 13.73
N GLU A 86 2.51 9.22 14.45
CA GLU A 86 3.63 10.16 14.24
C GLU A 86 4.27 9.95 12.87
N ARG A 87 4.62 8.69 12.56
CA ARG A 87 5.21 8.31 11.27
C ARG A 87 4.28 8.64 10.10
N ARG A 88 2.97 8.47 10.25
CA ARG A 88 1.98 8.89 9.23
C ARG A 88 2.00 10.40 9.01
N SER A 89 2.07 11.18 10.09
CA SER A 89 2.14 12.64 10.00
C SER A 89 3.41 13.09 9.25
N ILE A 90 4.56 12.48 9.55
CA ILE A 90 5.82 12.76 8.85
C ILE A 90 5.72 12.44 7.36
N ILE A 91 5.18 11.27 7.00
CA ILE A 91 5.02 10.86 5.59
C ILE A 91 4.08 11.84 4.86
N LYS A 92 2.92 12.19 5.46
CA LYS A 92 1.98 13.15 4.88
C LYS A 92 2.62 14.53 4.65
N LYS A 93 3.45 15.02 5.58
CA LYS A 93 4.19 16.29 5.41
C LYS A 93 5.17 16.21 4.24
N ARG A 94 5.99 15.16 4.20
CA ARG A 94 6.98 14.95 3.14
C ARG A 94 6.33 14.78 1.75
N ALA A 95 5.22 14.04 1.67
CA ALA A 95 4.46 13.86 0.43
C ALA A 95 3.93 15.17 -0.15
N LYS A 96 3.62 16.17 0.70
CA LYS A 96 3.21 17.52 0.31
C LYS A 96 4.38 18.45 -0.03
N GLY A 97 5.63 17.99 0.05
CA GLY A 97 6.82 18.83 -0.10
C GLY A 97 7.02 19.81 1.06
N LEU A 98 6.30 19.63 2.17
CA LEU A 98 6.47 20.43 3.37
C LEU A 98 7.69 19.88 4.13
N LYS A 99 8.73 20.71 4.24
CA LYS A 99 9.94 20.43 5.04
C LYS A 99 9.65 20.50 6.52
#